data_AF-D7FRM8-F1
#
_entry.id   AF-D7FRM8-F1
#
_cell.length_a   1.000
_cell.length_b   1.000
_cell.length_c   1.000
_cell.angle_alpha   90.00
_cell.angle_beta   90.00
_cell.angle_gamma   90.00
#
_symmetry.space_group_name_H-M   'P 1'
#
loop_
_entity.id
_entity.type
_entity.pdbx_description
1 polymer ?
#
loop_
_entity_poly.entity_id
_entity_poly.type
_entity_poly.pdbx_seq_one_letter_code
_entity_poly.pdbx_strand_id
1 'polypeptide(L)'
;MASASAAAGAGAETTSRREYIMSELQQVRELFPAPMIQAANTSFVQVVVMRTPYAKIQARLQFPDDYPARSTSPILELTSASLPQPFLRKLIKSAEEAARACTPTAAKSEAVGGGETGKAVAALKVVVDAVNKNKFLPCWKELRQAATLVTSLGGGFRADEESGLVTIRVKSGRYTVVALIQVPDGYPMEGCGVELKSHNFPAHIARRHLVQGEEIVRRCLCGYSPELALQTSNPIKIPPGRGGKPAGSGNVRITSEHVRNLKHDVEFIKKAHDLRDVGEGKNKPNAKVAPPSTQERRAARRELKTLAKTEAVSEEEQAKKLAELELKEQEELLHSQLSDTSQPSLLPLVDFLVNVFGWRLPQETCVACDKRVMPEDPRHPSLRDPAHKERPTRVFCGHWFHYDCLRVWMTEPPFAKDCPRCGHRVYHPDWPQEPKQLEKAWANRQAKRREVGEVRDFFTVDARFQTGVGRGDDFGAFS
;
A
#
# COMPACT_ATOMS: atom_id res chain seq x y z
N MET A 1 -65.43 -7.73 57.78
CA MET A 1 -64.14 -7.11 58.16
C MET A 1 -63.03 -8.16 58.06
N ALA A 2 -62.60 -8.49 56.85
CA ALA A 2 -61.48 -9.40 56.60
C ALA A 2 -60.72 -8.91 55.36
N SER A 3 -59.93 -7.85 55.54
CA SER A 3 -58.97 -7.33 54.55
C SER A 3 -58.01 -6.38 55.28
N ALA A 4 -57.04 -6.92 56.02
CA ALA A 4 -55.98 -6.10 56.63
C ALA A 4 -54.65 -6.84 56.95
N SER A 5 -54.46 -8.10 56.55
CA SER A 5 -53.28 -8.88 57.01
C SER A 5 -52.24 -9.20 55.92
N ALA A 6 -52.40 -8.74 54.67
CA ALA A 6 -51.48 -9.06 53.57
C ALA A 6 -50.41 -7.97 53.28
N ALA A 7 -50.51 -6.78 53.87
CA ALA A 7 -49.65 -5.65 53.52
C ALA A 7 -48.32 -5.55 54.29
N ALA A 8 -48.16 -6.28 55.40
CA ALA A 8 -46.99 -6.14 56.27
C ALA A 8 -45.77 -7.00 55.85
N GLY A 9 -45.98 -8.07 55.07
CA GLY A 9 -44.89 -8.97 54.62
C GLY A 9 -44.09 -8.44 53.42
N ALA A 10 -44.72 -7.69 52.53
CA ALA A 10 -44.08 -7.18 51.30
C ALA A 10 -43.08 -6.02 51.56
N GLY A 11 -43.22 -5.31 52.69
CA GLY A 11 -42.40 -4.13 53.02
C GLY A 11 -41.00 -4.46 53.54
N ALA A 12 -40.80 -5.60 54.21
CA ALA A 12 -39.49 -5.98 54.74
C ALA A 12 -38.53 -6.52 53.66
N GLU A 13 -39.06 -7.31 52.72
CA GLU A 13 -38.30 -7.88 51.59
C GLU A 13 -37.89 -6.81 50.57
N THR A 14 -38.77 -5.83 50.29
CA THR A 14 -38.45 -4.70 49.40
C THR A 14 -37.41 -3.73 49.96
N THR A 15 -37.36 -3.56 51.29
CA THR A 15 -36.37 -2.70 51.95
C THR A 15 -34.97 -3.32 51.84
N SER A 16 -34.86 -4.63 52.08
CA SER A 16 -33.60 -5.38 51.92
C SER A 16 -33.10 -5.40 50.47
N ARG A 17 -34.00 -5.57 49.49
CA ARG A 17 -33.67 -5.49 48.05
C ARG A 17 -33.12 -4.13 47.66
N ARG A 18 -33.80 -3.05 48.08
CA ARG A 18 -33.43 -1.68 47.71
C ARG A 18 -32.07 -1.30 48.30
N GLU A 19 -31.79 -1.69 49.54
CA GLU A 19 -30.50 -1.47 50.21
C GLU A 19 -29.36 -2.21 49.50
N TYR A 20 -29.56 -3.46 49.09
CA TYR A 20 -28.56 -4.22 48.34
C TYR A 20 -28.25 -3.59 46.99
N ILE A 21 -29.29 -3.21 46.23
CA ILE A 21 -29.13 -2.53 44.94
C ILE A 21 -28.41 -1.18 45.14
N MET A 22 -28.75 -0.41 46.18
CA MET A 22 -28.07 0.85 46.46
C MET A 22 -26.59 0.65 46.82
N SER A 23 -26.24 -0.41 47.55
CA SER A 23 -24.85 -0.78 47.82
C SER A 23 -24.09 -1.12 46.54
N GLU A 24 -24.67 -1.92 45.64
CA GLU A 24 -24.05 -2.21 44.35
C GLU A 24 -23.93 -0.98 43.46
N LEU A 25 -24.93 -0.10 43.43
CA LEU A 25 -24.87 1.16 42.70
C LEU A 25 -23.74 2.05 43.22
N GLN A 26 -23.49 2.03 44.53
CA GLN A 26 -22.37 2.74 45.13
C GLN A 26 -21.02 2.13 44.68
N GLN A 27 -20.89 0.79 44.71
CA GLN A 27 -19.70 0.11 44.18
C GLN A 27 -19.47 0.39 42.69
N VAL A 28 -20.55 0.44 41.89
CA VAL A 28 -20.49 0.82 40.46
C VAL A 28 -19.99 2.27 40.32
N ARG A 29 -20.44 3.20 41.14
CA ARG A 29 -19.96 4.60 41.12
C ARG A 29 -18.51 4.77 41.56
N GLU A 30 -18.03 3.88 42.45
CA GLU A 30 -16.63 3.87 42.89
C GLU A 30 -15.70 3.25 41.85
N LEU A 31 -16.16 2.22 41.14
CA LEU A 31 -15.35 1.50 40.15
C LEU A 31 -15.38 2.15 38.76
N PHE A 32 -16.47 2.85 38.41
CA PHE A 32 -16.64 3.46 37.09
C PHE A 32 -16.69 4.98 37.18
N PRO A 33 -15.85 5.70 36.40
CA PRO A 33 -15.89 7.15 36.38
C PRO A 33 -17.25 7.64 35.87
N ALA A 34 -17.72 8.77 36.44
CA ALA A 34 -19.00 9.40 36.11
C ALA A 34 -19.36 9.46 34.61
N PRO A 35 -18.47 9.81 33.65
CA PRO A 35 -18.81 9.85 32.23
C PRO A 35 -19.18 8.49 31.61
N MET A 36 -18.82 7.37 32.24
CA MET A 36 -19.21 6.04 31.77
C MET A 36 -20.65 5.69 32.17
N ILE A 37 -21.19 6.28 33.24
CA ILE A 37 -22.53 5.95 33.76
C ILE A 37 -23.55 6.90 33.12
N GLN A 38 -24.40 6.37 32.24
CA GLN A 38 -25.47 7.16 31.60
C GLN A 38 -26.73 7.24 32.46
N ALA A 39 -27.07 6.15 33.13
CA ALA A 39 -28.22 6.08 34.02
C ALA A 39 -27.95 5.06 35.13
N ALA A 40 -28.34 5.39 36.36
CA ALA A 40 -28.23 4.50 37.50
C ALA A 40 -29.44 4.72 38.39
N ASN A 41 -30.35 3.75 38.42
CA ASN A 41 -31.53 3.75 39.27
C ASN A 41 -31.77 2.34 39.86
N THR A 42 -32.79 2.21 40.70
CA THR A 42 -33.11 0.95 41.39
C THR A 42 -33.67 -0.15 40.48
N SER A 43 -33.97 0.17 39.22
CA SER A 43 -34.52 -0.78 38.23
C SER A 43 -33.49 -1.21 37.19
N PHE A 44 -32.57 -0.31 36.82
CA PHE A 44 -31.52 -0.59 35.85
C PHE A 44 -30.30 0.33 36.00
N VAL A 45 -29.18 -0.15 35.48
CA VAL A 45 -27.93 0.60 35.30
C VAL A 45 -27.54 0.57 33.84
N GLN A 46 -27.11 1.70 33.32
CA GLN A 46 -26.63 1.83 31.95
C GLN A 46 -25.24 2.45 31.96
N VAL A 47 -24.27 1.72 31.43
CA VAL A 47 -22.87 2.11 31.35
C VAL A 47 -22.41 2.06 29.90
N VAL A 48 -21.67 3.07 29.47
CA VAL A 48 -20.95 3.09 28.20
C VAL A 48 -19.48 2.87 28.47
N VAL A 49 -18.96 1.78 27.91
CA VAL A 49 -17.55 1.40 27.97
C VAL A 49 -16.95 1.70 26.61
N MET A 50 -15.94 2.56 26.59
CA MET A 50 -15.27 2.98 25.36
C MET A 50 -13.77 3.06 25.58
N ARG A 51 -13.01 2.38 24.73
CA ARG A 51 -11.55 2.61 24.60
C ARG A 51 -11.25 3.52 23.42
N THR A 52 -11.87 3.23 22.28
CA THR A 52 -11.79 4.04 21.05
C THR A 52 -13.19 4.20 20.47
N PRO A 53 -13.44 5.13 19.52
CA PRO A 53 -14.73 5.23 18.82
C PRO A 53 -15.17 3.90 18.17
N TYR A 54 -14.20 3.04 17.83
CA TYR A 54 -14.40 1.75 17.18
C TYR A 54 -14.50 0.58 18.18
N ALA A 55 -14.17 0.78 19.45
CA ALA A 55 -14.33 -0.16 20.55
C ALA A 55 -15.23 0.45 21.64
N LYS A 56 -16.53 0.58 21.30
CA LYS A 56 -17.58 1.12 22.17
C LYS A 56 -18.68 0.09 22.41
N ILE A 57 -19.01 -0.16 23.67
CA ILE A 57 -20.13 -1.00 24.10
C ILE A 57 -21.01 -0.19 25.06
N GLN A 58 -22.31 -0.22 24.83
CA GLN A 58 -23.32 0.26 25.76
C GLN A 58 -23.95 -0.94 26.44
N ALA A 59 -23.71 -1.06 27.74
CA ALA A 59 -24.21 -2.12 28.59
C ALA A 59 -25.38 -1.62 29.43
N ARG A 60 -26.51 -2.32 29.38
CA ARG A 60 -27.68 -2.07 30.21
C ARG A 60 -27.93 -3.30 31.07
N LEU A 61 -27.83 -3.14 32.38
CA LEU A 61 -28.22 -4.14 33.36
C LEU A 61 -29.59 -3.79 33.90
N GLN A 62 -30.51 -4.75 33.88
CA GLN A 62 -31.81 -4.62 34.54
C GLN A 62 -31.83 -5.51 35.78
N PHE A 63 -32.39 -5.01 36.88
CA PHE A 63 -32.54 -5.75 38.13
C PHE A 63 -33.92 -6.41 38.17
N PRO A 64 -34.02 -7.76 38.11
CA PRO A 64 -35.27 -8.47 38.31
C PRO A 64 -35.91 -8.20 39.67
N ASP A 65 -37.20 -8.46 39.81
CA ASP A 65 -37.93 -8.23 41.06
C ASP A 65 -37.46 -9.15 42.20
N ASP A 66 -36.99 -10.35 41.87
CA ASP A 66 -36.44 -11.38 42.77
C ASP A 66 -34.92 -11.26 42.99
N TYR A 67 -34.32 -10.14 42.58
CA TYR A 67 -32.94 -9.79 42.88
C TYR A 67 -32.77 -9.40 44.36
N PRO A 68 -31.71 -9.85 45.09
CA PRO A 68 -30.47 -10.49 44.63
C PRO A 68 -30.40 -12.02 44.84
N ALA A 69 -31.52 -12.74 44.89
CA ALA A 69 -31.57 -14.18 45.23
C ALA A 69 -30.55 -15.05 44.48
N ARG A 70 -30.15 -16.19 45.06
CA ARG A 70 -29.08 -17.05 44.52
C ARG A 70 -29.34 -17.52 43.08
N SER A 71 -30.59 -17.72 42.70
CA SER A 71 -31.03 -18.13 41.36
C SER A 71 -31.11 -16.97 40.35
N THR A 72 -30.99 -15.71 40.80
CA THR A 72 -31.29 -14.54 39.98
C THR A 72 -30.02 -13.75 39.70
N SER A 73 -29.75 -13.56 38.41
CA SER A 73 -28.67 -12.71 37.89
C SER A 73 -29.29 -11.49 37.22
N PRO A 74 -28.60 -10.33 37.24
CA PRO A 74 -29.07 -9.17 36.50
C PRO A 74 -29.15 -9.51 35.00
N ILE A 75 -30.18 -9.00 34.33
CA ILE A 75 -30.37 -9.20 32.88
C ILE A 75 -29.46 -8.21 32.16
N LEU A 76 -28.53 -8.72 31.36
CA LEU A 76 -27.54 -7.91 30.65
C LEU A 76 -27.88 -7.78 29.17
N GLU A 77 -28.11 -6.55 28.73
CA GLU A 77 -28.27 -6.18 27.32
C GLU A 77 -27.03 -5.40 26.86
N LEU A 78 -26.33 -5.92 25.84
CA LEU A 78 -25.19 -5.23 25.23
C LEU A 78 -25.53 -4.74 23.84
N THR A 79 -25.24 -3.46 23.57
CA THR A 79 -25.42 -2.84 22.26
C THR A 79 -24.12 -2.18 21.81
N SER A 80 -23.78 -2.32 20.52
CA SER A 80 -22.59 -1.70 19.92
C SER A 80 -22.84 -1.47 18.44
N ALA A 81 -22.35 -0.33 17.93
CA ALA A 81 -22.41 -0.02 16.50
C ALA A 81 -21.29 -0.70 15.70
N SER A 82 -20.15 -0.98 16.33
CA SER A 82 -18.95 -1.48 15.66
C SER A 82 -18.75 -3.00 15.82
N LEU A 83 -19.20 -3.57 16.94
CA LEU A 83 -18.94 -4.97 17.28
C LEU A 83 -20.04 -5.92 16.80
N PRO A 84 -19.69 -7.14 16.36
CA PRO A 84 -20.66 -8.09 15.81
C PRO A 84 -21.46 -8.81 16.90
N GLN A 85 -22.74 -9.08 16.61
CA GLN A 85 -23.68 -9.75 17.54
C GLN A 85 -23.19 -11.08 18.14
N PRO A 86 -22.51 -11.99 17.41
CA PRO A 86 -21.96 -13.21 17.99
C PRO A 86 -20.97 -12.96 19.14
N PHE A 87 -20.17 -11.89 19.06
CA PHE A 87 -19.24 -11.52 20.13
C PHE A 87 -20.00 -11.02 21.36
N LEU A 88 -20.99 -10.12 21.15
CA LEU A 88 -21.82 -9.59 22.24
C LEU A 88 -22.55 -10.71 22.99
N ARG A 89 -23.12 -11.70 22.27
CA ARG A 89 -23.77 -12.87 22.89
C ARG A 89 -22.82 -13.70 23.75
N LYS A 90 -21.58 -13.91 23.29
CA LYS A 90 -20.55 -14.61 24.07
C LYS A 90 -20.19 -13.84 25.34
N LEU A 91 -20.08 -12.51 25.23
CA LEU A 91 -19.77 -11.64 26.36
C LEU A 91 -20.90 -11.57 27.38
N ILE A 92 -22.17 -11.51 26.94
CA ILE A 92 -23.34 -11.59 27.81
C ILE A 92 -23.30 -12.88 28.63
N LYS A 93 -23.11 -14.03 27.96
CA LYS A 93 -23.03 -15.32 28.65
C LYS A 93 -21.92 -15.36 29.70
N SER A 94 -20.72 -14.85 29.36
CA SER A 94 -19.59 -14.79 30.29
C SER A 94 -19.86 -13.86 31.48
N ALA A 95 -20.56 -12.75 31.27
CA ALA A 95 -20.89 -11.79 32.33
C ALA A 95 -22.00 -12.32 33.25
N GLU A 96 -23.00 -13.03 32.71
CA GLU A 96 -24.03 -13.72 33.49
C GLU A 96 -23.44 -14.87 34.33
N GLU A 97 -22.51 -15.64 33.76
CA GLU A 97 -21.77 -16.68 34.50
C GLU A 97 -20.97 -16.07 35.68
N ALA A 98 -20.27 -14.95 35.45
CA ALA A 98 -19.56 -14.24 36.51
C ALA A 98 -20.51 -13.69 37.59
N ALA A 99 -21.66 -13.13 37.20
CA ALA A 99 -22.67 -12.65 38.14
C ALA A 99 -23.29 -13.77 38.98
N ARG A 100 -23.46 -14.98 38.41
CA ARG A 100 -23.96 -16.15 39.16
C ARG A 100 -22.92 -16.74 40.11
N ALA A 101 -21.64 -16.61 39.79
CA ALA A 101 -20.55 -17.05 40.66
C ALA A 101 -20.43 -16.19 41.93
N CYS A 102 -20.88 -14.93 41.89
CA CYS A 102 -20.98 -14.09 43.08
C CYS A 102 -22.15 -14.54 43.98
N THR A 103 -21.82 -15.03 45.17
CA THR A 103 -22.82 -15.33 46.19
C THR A 103 -23.18 -14.08 46.98
N PRO A 104 -24.49 -13.79 47.18
CA PRO A 104 -24.90 -12.72 48.06
C PRO A 104 -24.72 -13.16 49.52
N THR A 105 -23.60 -12.83 50.14
CA THR A 105 -23.46 -12.90 51.60
C THR A 105 -23.87 -11.56 52.18
N ALA A 106 -25.07 -11.52 52.76
CA ALA A 106 -25.47 -10.41 53.60
C ALA A 106 -24.63 -10.44 54.90
N ALA A 107 -23.91 -9.36 55.15
CA ALA A 107 -23.27 -9.02 56.42
C ALA A 107 -22.04 -9.86 56.84
N LYS A 108 -20.84 -9.32 56.54
CA LYS A 108 -19.95 -8.75 57.55
C LYS A 108 -18.78 -8.02 56.88
N SER A 109 -18.70 -6.72 57.16
CA SER A 109 -17.48 -5.93 57.02
C SER A 109 -16.36 -6.50 57.90
N GLU A 110 -15.12 -6.16 57.52
CA GLU A 110 -13.85 -6.42 58.22
C GLU A 110 -13.09 -7.68 57.81
N ALA A 111 -12.48 -7.63 56.61
CA ALA A 111 -11.11 -8.11 56.43
C ALA A 111 -10.45 -7.39 55.25
N VAL A 112 -9.36 -6.71 55.57
CA VAL A 112 -8.43 -6.07 54.65
C VAL A 112 -7.95 -7.09 53.59
N GLY A 113 -8.24 -6.82 52.32
CA GLY A 113 -7.51 -7.44 51.19
C GLY A 113 -8.31 -8.24 50.16
N GLY A 114 -9.61 -8.50 50.35
CA GLY A 114 -10.41 -9.25 49.37
C GLY A 114 -11.87 -8.79 49.34
N GLY A 115 -12.15 -7.70 48.61
CA GLY A 115 -13.51 -7.14 48.53
C GLY A 115 -14.49 -8.08 47.82
N GLU A 116 -15.55 -8.47 48.52
CA GLU A 116 -16.72 -9.13 47.94
C GLU A 116 -17.38 -8.17 46.93
N THR A 117 -17.39 -8.54 45.64
CA THR A 117 -17.95 -7.70 44.57
C THR A 117 -19.39 -8.09 44.29
N GLY A 118 -20.30 -7.11 44.25
CA GLY A 118 -21.69 -7.35 43.88
C GLY A 118 -21.84 -8.04 42.52
N LYS A 119 -22.93 -8.79 42.31
CA LYS A 119 -23.21 -9.50 41.05
C LYS A 119 -23.24 -8.54 39.86
N ALA A 120 -23.82 -7.35 40.02
CA ALA A 120 -23.88 -6.35 38.95
C ALA A 120 -22.50 -5.78 38.61
N VAL A 121 -21.67 -5.57 39.64
CA VAL A 121 -20.27 -5.12 39.49
C VAL A 121 -19.44 -6.18 38.79
N ALA A 122 -19.59 -7.45 39.16
CA ALA A 122 -18.89 -8.57 38.53
C ALA A 122 -19.21 -8.68 37.04
N ALA A 123 -20.49 -8.60 36.67
CA ALA A 123 -20.92 -8.59 35.26
C ALA A 123 -20.31 -7.41 34.48
N LEU A 124 -20.39 -6.19 35.03
CA LEU A 124 -19.83 -4.99 34.39
C LEU A 124 -18.31 -5.06 34.27
N LYS A 125 -17.63 -5.60 35.27
CA LYS A 125 -16.17 -5.79 35.25
C LYS A 125 -15.74 -6.73 34.12
N VAL A 126 -16.48 -7.81 33.85
CA VAL A 126 -16.22 -8.69 32.70
C VAL A 126 -16.33 -7.92 31.38
N VAL A 127 -17.35 -7.06 31.23
CA VAL A 127 -17.51 -6.23 30.03
C VAL A 127 -16.36 -5.24 29.86
N VAL A 128 -15.96 -4.57 30.94
CA VAL A 128 -14.86 -3.59 30.93
C VAL A 128 -13.51 -4.26 30.66
N ASP A 129 -13.24 -5.39 31.32
CA ASP A 129 -12.05 -6.18 31.09
C ASP A 129 -11.99 -6.67 29.64
N ALA A 130 -13.10 -7.14 29.07
CA ALA A 130 -13.13 -7.57 27.68
C ALA A 130 -12.81 -6.42 26.71
N VAL A 131 -13.31 -5.20 26.97
CA VAL A 131 -13.03 -4.02 26.14
C VAL A 131 -11.58 -3.55 26.28
N ASN A 132 -11.05 -3.55 27.51
CA ASN A 132 -9.73 -3.02 27.78
C ASN A 132 -8.61 -4.00 27.41
N LYS A 133 -8.78 -5.30 27.69
CA LYS A 133 -7.76 -6.33 27.43
C LYS A 133 -7.69 -6.71 25.95
N ASN A 134 -8.82 -6.76 25.24
CA ASN A 134 -8.81 -7.20 23.84
C ASN A 134 -8.44 -6.04 22.90
N LYS A 135 -7.23 -6.08 22.34
CA LYS A 135 -6.74 -5.05 21.41
C LYS A 135 -7.36 -5.14 20.02
N PHE A 136 -7.90 -6.29 19.63
CA PHE A 136 -8.45 -6.54 18.30
C PHE A 136 -9.91 -6.17 18.11
N LEU A 137 -10.60 -5.67 19.14
CA LEU A 137 -12.01 -5.26 19.01
C LEU A 137 -12.27 -4.31 17.84
N PRO A 138 -11.45 -3.26 17.60
CA PRO A 138 -11.62 -2.38 16.44
C PRO A 138 -11.47 -3.08 15.09
N CYS A 139 -10.62 -4.11 15.00
CA CYS A 139 -10.26 -4.78 13.74
C CYS A 139 -10.78 -6.22 13.64
N TRP A 140 -11.80 -6.58 14.42
CA TRP A 140 -12.28 -7.97 14.52
C TRP A 140 -12.66 -8.59 13.16
N LYS A 141 -13.30 -7.80 12.29
CA LYS A 141 -13.66 -8.23 10.94
C LYS A 141 -12.42 -8.51 10.09
N GLU A 142 -11.46 -7.59 10.11
CA GLU A 142 -10.18 -7.74 9.40
C GLU A 142 -9.39 -8.94 9.92
N LEU A 143 -9.35 -9.14 11.24
CA LEU A 143 -8.65 -10.27 11.85
C LEU A 143 -9.18 -11.61 11.33
N ARG A 144 -10.51 -11.76 11.22
CA ARG A 144 -11.13 -12.98 10.67
C ARG A 144 -10.86 -13.15 9.19
N GLN A 145 -10.92 -12.07 8.41
CA GLN A 145 -10.61 -12.10 6.98
C GLN A 145 -9.14 -12.46 6.75
N ALA A 146 -8.23 -11.86 7.52
CA ALA A 146 -6.81 -12.16 7.52
C ALA A 146 -6.52 -13.62 7.91
N ALA A 147 -7.17 -14.14 8.96
CA ALA A 147 -7.03 -15.54 9.36
C ALA A 147 -7.49 -16.51 8.26
N THR A 148 -8.62 -16.20 7.63
CA THR A 148 -9.17 -16.98 6.50
C THR A 148 -8.21 -16.95 5.31
N LEU A 149 -7.70 -15.78 4.95
CA LEU A 149 -6.76 -15.59 3.85
C LEU A 149 -5.49 -16.44 4.05
N VAL A 150 -4.85 -16.30 5.21
CA VAL A 150 -3.60 -17.04 5.53
C VAL A 150 -3.84 -18.54 5.53
N THR A 151 -4.95 -18.99 6.11
CA THR A 151 -5.26 -20.43 6.23
C THR A 151 -5.64 -21.04 4.88
N SER A 152 -6.32 -20.29 4.01
CA SER A 152 -6.68 -20.76 2.66
C SER A 152 -5.46 -21.09 1.78
N LEU A 153 -4.32 -20.45 2.04
CA LEU A 153 -3.05 -20.70 1.36
C LEU A 153 -2.16 -21.71 2.10
N GLY A 154 -2.68 -22.41 3.11
CA GLY A 154 -1.93 -23.36 3.92
C GLY A 154 -0.91 -22.72 4.87
N GLY A 155 -1.06 -21.44 5.16
CA GLY A 155 -0.24 -20.70 6.13
C GLY A 155 -0.70 -20.91 7.59
N GLY A 156 0.12 -20.44 8.53
CA GLY A 156 -0.21 -20.41 9.95
C GLY A 156 -0.60 -19.01 10.41
N PHE A 157 -1.71 -18.88 11.12
CA PHE A 157 -2.18 -17.62 11.71
C PHE A 157 -2.33 -17.78 13.21
N ARG A 158 -1.74 -16.88 14.00
CA ARG A 158 -1.89 -16.82 15.46
C ARG A 158 -2.10 -15.37 15.87
N ALA A 159 -3.11 -15.13 16.71
CA ALA A 159 -3.38 -13.82 17.28
C ALA A 159 -3.38 -13.92 18.81
N ASP A 160 -2.79 -12.95 19.46
CA ASP A 160 -2.78 -12.80 20.92
C ASP A 160 -3.55 -11.53 21.30
N GLU A 161 -4.73 -11.73 21.90
CA GLU A 161 -5.71 -10.66 22.15
C GLU A 161 -5.22 -9.62 23.14
N GLU A 162 -4.39 -10.03 24.12
CA GLU A 162 -3.90 -9.16 25.19
C GLU A 162 -2.72 -8.30 24.73
N SER A 163 -1.74 -8.91 24.06
CA SER A 163 -0.60 -8.17 23.52
C SER A 163 -0.94 -7.40 22.25
N GLY A 164 -2.00 -7.77 21.53
CA GLY A 164 -2.34 -7.20 20.22
C GLY A 164 -1.40 -7.67 19.10
N LEU A 165 -0.69 -8.77 19.32
CA LEU A 165 0.27 -9.32 18.38
C LEU A 165 -0.37 -10.35 17.46
N VAL A 166 -0.23 -10.15 16.15
CA VAL A 166 -0.62 -11.10 15.11
C VAL A 166 0.64 -11.69 14.48
N THR A 167 0.79 -13.01 14.55
CA THR A 167 1.85 -13.75 13.86
C THR A 167 1.28 -14.44 12.64
N ILE A 168 1.84 -14.13 11.47
CA ILE A 168 1.51 -14.82 10.21
C ILE A 168 2.72 -15.62 9.74
N ARG A 169 2.46 -16.83 9.24
CA ARG A 169 3.44 -17.71 8.62
C ARG A 169 2.94 -18.10 7.24
N VAL A 170 3.72 -17.79 6.22
CA VAL A 170 3.40 -18.11 4.82
C VAL A 170 4.51 -19.00 4.27
N LYS A 171 4.12 -20.04 3.52
CA LYS A 171 5.03 -20.95 2.85
C LYS A 171 4.62 -21.11 1.39
N SER A 172 5.56 -20.92 0.48
CA SER A 172 5.38 -21.12 -0.96
C SER A 172 6.59 -21.93 -1.48
N GLY A 173 6.38 -23.23 -1.70
CA GLY A 173 7.47 -24.17 -1.98
C GLY A 173 8.48 -24.24 -0.84
N ARG A 174 9.75 -23.93 -1.14
CA ARG A 174 10.84 -23.85 -0.15
C ARG A 174 10.95 -22.47 0.51
N TYR A 175 10.21 -21.46 0.04
CA TYR A 175 10.22 -20.13 0.62
C TYR A 175 9.29 -20.02 1.83
N THR A 176 9.75 -19.32 2.87
CA THR A 176 9.02 -19.14 4.12
C THR A 176 9.17 -17.70 4.61
N VAL A 177 8.06 -17.11 5.03
CA VAL A 177 8.01 -15.80 5.70
C VAL A 177 7.24 -15.96 7.00
N VAL A 178 7.81 -15.43 8.09
CA VAL A 178 7.11 -15.24 9.36
C VAL A 178 7.15 -13.75 9.68
N ALA A 179 5.98 -13.12 9.73
CA ALA A 179 5.83 -11.72 10.06
C ALA A 179 5.04 -11.56 11.37
N LEU A 180 5.41 -10.54 12.13
CA LEU A 180 4.75 -10.09 13.34
C LEU A 180 4.10 -8.74 13.03
N ILE A 181 2.82 -8.61 13.34
CA ILE A 181 2.06 -7.39 13.16
C ILE A 181 1.53 -6.97 14.53
N GLN A 182 1.91 -5.79 14.98
CA GLN A 182 1.48 -5.23 16.25
C GLN A 182 0.32 -4.27 16.01
N VAL A 183 -0.85 -4.58 16.59
CA VAL A 183 -2.00 -3.68 16.59
C VAL A 183 -1.89 -2.73 17.78
N PRO A 184 -1.87 -1.41 17.57
CA PRO A 184 -1.80 -0.43 18.66
C PRO A 184 -3.16 -0.22 19.32
N ASP A 185 -3.17 0.40 20.51
CA ASP A 185 -4.40 0.63 21.28
C ASP A 185 -5.33 1.66 20.60
N GLY A 186 -4.76 2.62 19.86
CA GLY A 186 -5.46 3.66 19.12
C GLY A 186 -6.00 3.25 17.74
N TYR A 187 -5.92 1.98 17.34
CA TYR A 187 -6.33 1.53 16.00
C TYR A 187 -7.81 1.87 15.70
N PRO A 188 -8.14 2.36 14.48
CA PRO A 188 -7.31 2.58 13.28
C PRO A 188 -6.67 3.98 13.19
N MET A 189 -6.77 4.82 14.22
CA MET A 189 -6.13 6.15 14.23
C MET A 189 -4.60 6.06 14.33
N GLU A 190 -4.13 4.96 14.91
CA GLU A 190 -2.72 4.55 14.90
C GLU A 190 -2.54 3.30 14.02
N GLY A 191 -1.44 3.28 13.25
CA GLY A 191 -1.19 2.23 12.26
C GLY A 191 -0.58 0.98 12.87
N CYS A 192 -0.82 -0.17 12.25
CA CYS A 192 -0.16 -1.40 12.65
C CYS A 192 1.36 -1.33 12.46
N GLY A 193 2.13 -1.75 13.47
CA GLY A 193 3.56 -2.01 13.32
C GLY A 193 3.79 -3.35 12.62
N VAL A 194 4.80 -3.45 11.77
CA VAL A 194 5.15 -4.70 11.06
C VAL A 194 6.63 -5.03 11.22
N GLU A 195 6.93 -6.29 11.49
CA GLU A 195 8.30 -6.79 11.61
C GLU A 195 8.41 -8.20 10.98
N LEU A 196 9.52 -8.50 10.33
CA LEU A 196 9.81 -9.85 9.82
C LEU A 196 10.64 -10.64 10.83
N LYS A 197 10.01 -11.55 11.59
CA LYS A 197 10.70 -12.39 12.59
C LYS A 197 11.69 -13.38 11.96
N SER A 198 11.30 -14.00 10.86
CA SER A 198 12.18 -14.93 10.14
C SER A 198 11.77 -15.07 8.67
N HIS A 199 12.74 -15.06 7.77
CA HIS A 199 12.52 -15.29 6.34
C HIS A 199 13.74 -15.93 5.68
N ASN A 200 13.55 -16.56 4.54
CA ASN A 200 14.64 -17.10 3.71
C ASN A 200 14.82 -16.37 2.37
N PHE A 201 14.22 -15.19 2.23
CA PHE A 201 14.42 -14.28 1.11
C PHE A 201 15.70 -13.45 1.27
N PRO A 202 16.30 -12.95 0.17
CA PRO A 202 17.38 -11.98 0.23
C PRO A 202 17.02 -10.75 1.05
N ALA A 203 17.95 -10.26 1.86
CA ALA A 203 17.70 -9.13 2.78
C ALA A 203 17.18 -7.87 2.08
N HIS A 204 17.70 -7.55 0.89
CA HIS A 204 17.25 -6.38 0.13
C HIS A 204 15.81 -6.51 -0.39
N ILE A 205 15.40 -7.73 -0.78
CA ILE A 205 14.02 -8.01 -1.21
C ILE A 205 13.08 -7.93 -0.02
N ALA A 206 13.44 -8.58 1.10
CA ALA A 206 12.64 -8.57 2.32
C ALA A 206 12.45 -7.14 2.85
N ARG A 207 13.53 -6.35 2.93
CA ARG A 207 13.48 -4.94 3.36
C ARG A 207 12.57 -4.10 2.46
N ARG A 208 12.65 -4.26 1.13
CA ARG A 208 11.78 -3.52 0.21
C ARG A 208 10.30 -3.82 0.44
N HIS A 209 9.94 -5.08 0.64
CA HIS A 209 8.54 -5.44 0.90
C HIS A 209 8.11 -5.00 2.29
N LEU A 210 8.98 -5.03 3.29
CA LEU A 210 8.68 -4.49 4.62
C LEU A 210 8.34 -3.00 4.54
N VAL A 211 9.20 -2.19 3.89
CA VAL A 211 8.95 -0.75 3.68
C VAL A 211 7.67 -0.51 2.87
N GLN A 212 7.38 -1.35 1.87
CA GLN A 212 6.13 -1.26 1.13
C GLN A 212 4.91 -1.56 2.01
N GLY A 213 5.01 -2.54 2.92
CA GLY A 213 3.99 -2.82 3.93
C GLY A 213 3.75 -1.65 4.87
N GLU A 214 4.81 -1.05 5.40
CA GLU A 214 4.75 0.16 6.23
C GLU A 214 4.09 1.33 5.47
N GLU A 215 4.40 1.49 4.19
CA GLU A 215 3.80 2.53 3.34
C GLU A 215 2.30 2.29 3.08
N ILE A 216 1.85 1.03 2.96
CA ILE A 216 0.42 0.70 2.90
C ILE A 216 -0.29 1.15 4.18
N VAL A 217 0.28 0.84 5.34
CA VAL A 217 -0.27 1.27 6.64
C VAL A 217 -0.33 2.79 6.72
N ARG A 218 0.77 3.47 6.35
CA ARG A 218 0.84 4.95 6.35
C ARG A 218 -0.25 5.57 5.46
N ARG A 219 -0.52 4.98 4.29
CA ARG A 219 -1.57 5.47 3.38
C ARG A 219 -2.96 5.29 3.94
N CYS A 220 -3.27 4.13 4.52
CA CYS A 220 -4.54 3.92 5.22
C CYS A 220 -4.74 4.97 6.33
N LEU A 221 -3.68 5.32 7.08
CA LEU A 221 -3.76 6.38 8.09
C LEU A 221 -4.07 7.76 7.51
N CYS A 222 -3.53 8.07 6.32
CA CYS A 222 -3.83 9.29 5.58
C CYS A 222 -5.21 9.29 4.89
N GLY A 223 -6.07 8.30 5.15
CA GLY A 223 -7.44 8.25 4.62
C GLY A 223 -7.58 7.54 3.27
N TYR A 224 -6.52 6.90 2.77
CA TYR A 224 -6.62 6.09 1.56
C TYR A 224 -7.46 4.85 1.83
N SER A 225 -8.35 4.49 0.91
CA SER A 225 -9.05 3.21 0.99
C SER A 225 -8.05 2.05 0.95
N PRO A 226 -8.34 0.88 1.57
CA PRO A 226 -7.46 -0.28 1.56
C PRO A 226 -7.00 -0.69 0.14
N GLU A 227 -7.91 -0.64 -0.83
CA GLU A 227 -7.63 -0.99 -2.23
C GLU A 227 -6.72 0.05 -2.90
N LEU A 228 -6.99 1.35 -2.69
CA LEU A 228 -6.16 2.42 -3.25
C LEU A 228 -4.77 2.43 -2.61
N ALA A 229 -4.68 2.18 -1.30
CA ALA A 229 -3.41 2.05 -0.60
C ALA A 229 -2.57 0.91 -1.19
N LEU A 230 -3.15 -0.27 -1.44
CA LEU A 230 -2.46 -1.38 -2.09
C LEU A 230 -1.98 -1.03 -3.50
N GLN A 231 -2.84 -0.46 -4.33
CA GLN A 231 -2.51 -0.09 -5.72
C GLN A 231 -1.37 0.93 -5.77
N THR A 232 -1.48 1.98 -4.96
CA THR A 232 -0.59 3.13 -5.00
C THR A 232 0.70 2.90 -4.21
N SER A 233 0.73 1.96 -3.25
CA SER A 233 1.93 1.61 -2.46
C SER A 233 3.08 1.05 -3.28
N ASN A 234 2.80 0.56 -4.50
CA ASN A 234 3.87 0.27 -5.42
C ASN A 234 4.59 1.59 -5.72
N PRO A 235 5.91 1.70 -5.51
CA PRO A 235 6.69 2.89 -5.81
C PRO A 235 6.89 3.04 -7.33
N ILE A 236 5.80 3.00 -8.08
CA ILE A 236 5.76 3.34 -9.49
C ILE A 236 5.58 4.85 -9.51
N LYS A 237 6.69 5.59 -9.39
CA LYS A 237 6.71 6.93 -9.95
C LYS A 237 6.60 6.71 -11.45
N ILE A 238 5.38 6.83 -11.99
CA ILE A 238 5.18 6.92 -13.44
C ILE A 238 6.11 8.08 -13.86
N PRO A 239 7.18 7.83 -14.63
CA PRO A 239 7.94 8.94 -15.17
C PRO A 239 6.95 9.77 -15.99
N PRO A 240 6.98 11.11 -15.92
CA PRO A 240 6.02 11.96 -16.61
C PRO A 240 5.89 11.46 -18.04
N GLY A 241 4.73 10.89 -18.36
CA GLY A 241 4.49 10.24 -19.63
C GLY A 241 4.68 11.28 -20.73
N ARG A 242 5.25 10.86 -21.87
CA ARG A 242 5.12 11.65 -23.09
C ARG A 242 3.63 11.85 -23.36
N GLY A 243 3.15 13.08 -23.15
CA GLY A 243 1.81 13.61 -23.44
C GLY A 243 0.85 12.64 -24.10
N GLY A 244 0.28 11.72 -23.32
CA GLY A 244 -0.88 10.96 -23.74
C GLY A 244 -2.01 11.97 -23.91
N LYS A 245 -2.38 12.26 -25.16
CA LYS A 245 -3.50 13.16 -25.46
C LYS A 245 -4.72 12.69 -24.65
N PRO A 246 -5.34 13.55 -23.82
CA PRO A 246 -6.53 13.16 -23.11
C PRO A 246 -7.63 12.78 -24.11
N ALA A 247 -8.18 11.58 -23.93
CA ALA A 247 -9.36 11.11 -24.65
C ALA A 247 -10.57 11.87 -24.11
N GLY A 248 -10.90 12.99 -24.76
CA GLY A 248 -12.06 13.78 -24.43
C GLY A 248 -12.02 15.11 -25.18
N SER A 249 -12.59 15.15 -26.38
CA SER A 249 -12.90 16.41 -27.05
C SER A 249 -14.06 17.08 -26.32
N GLY A 250 -13.79 17.62 -25.13
CA GLY A 250 -14.68 18.57 -24.48
C GLY A 250 -14.75 19.83 -25.33
N ASN A 251 -15.93 20.44 -25.43
CA ASN A 251 -16.09 21.76 -26.04
C ASN A 251 -15.05 22.72 -25.46
N VAL A 252 -14.04 23.05 -26.26
CA VAL A 252 -12.97 23.97 -25.86
C VAL A 252 -13.62 25.32 -25.64
N ARG A 253 -13.83 25.67 -24.38
CA ARG A 253 -14.30 26.99 -24.00
C ARG A 253 -13.14 27.94 -24.24
N ILE A 254 -13.18 28.65 -25.37
CA ILE A 254 -12.15 29.61 -25.76
C ILE A 254 -12.08 30.69 -24.67
N THR A 255 -11.04 30.65 -23.84
CA THR A 255 -10.77 31.68 -22.84
C THR A 255 -10.12 32.88 -23.53
N SER A 256 -10.25 34.07 -22.93
CA SER A 256 -9.59 35.29 -23.41
C SER A 256 -8.06 35.21 -23.42
N GLU A 257 -7.50 34.29 -22.64
CA GLU A 257 -6.07 33.94 -22.64
C GLU A 257 -5.70 33.09 -23.86
N HIS A 258 -6.52 32.08 -24.19
CA HIS A 258 -6.31 31.25 -25.38
C HIS A 258 -6.34 32.07 -26.68
N VAL A 259 -7.21 33.08 -26.78
CA VAL A 259 -7.24 34.01 -27.92
C VAL A 259 -5.99 34.88 -27.99
N ARG A 260 -5.43 35.30 -26.84
CA ARG A 260 -4.19 36.09 -26.81
C ARG A 260 -3.00 35.25 -27.26
N ASN A 261 -2.89 34.01 -26.81
CA ASN A 261 -1.83 33.10 -27.24
C ASN A 261 -1.91 32.82 -28.75
N LEU A 262 -3.10 32.54 -29.28
CA LEU A 262 -3.29 32.35 -30.72
C LEU A 262 -2.92 33.58 -31.57
N LYS A 263 -3.17 34.79 -31.06
CA LYS A 263 -2.74 36.03 -31.74
C LYS A 263 -1.21 36.14 -31.77
N HIS A 264 -0.56 35.88 -30.64
CA HIS A 264 0.90 35.85 -30.54
C HIS A 264 1.50 34.83 -31.51
N ASP A 265 0.96 33.60 -31.55
CA ASP A 265 1.43 32.53 -32.45
C ASP A 265 1.28 32.92 -33.92
N VAL A 266 0.15 33.53 -34.29
CA VAL A 266 -0.09 34.00 -35.67
C VAL A 266 0.87 35.14 -36.04
N GLU A 267 1.17 36.06 -35.12
CA GLU A 267 2.15 37.13 -35.33
C GLU A 267 3.57 36.58 -35.46
N PHE A 268 3.95 35.62 -34.61
CA PHE A 268 5.20 34.89 -34.69
C PHE A 268 5.36 34.19 -36.04
N ILE A 269 4.35 33.41 -36.48
CA ILE A 269 4.38 32.68 -37.74
C ILE A 269 4.51 33.64 -38.92
N LYS A 270 3.76 34.76 -38.92
CA LYS A 270 3.86 35.79 -39.96
C LYS A 270 5.26 36.39 -40.01
N LYS A 271 5.80 36.81 -38.87
CA LYS A 271 7.14 37.40 -38.78
C LYS A 271 8.24 36.40 -39.18
N ALA A 272 8.13 35.14 -38.76
CA ALA A 272 9.06 34.08 -39.13
C ALA A 272 9.01 33.77 -40.64
N HIS A 273 7.82 33.78 -41.24
CA HIS A 273 7.64 33.62 -42.69
C HIS A 273 8.26 34.77 -43.47
N ASP A 274 7.97 36.02 -43.10
CA ASP A 274 8.54 37.20 -43.76
C ASP A 274 10.07 37.22 -43.66
N LEU A 275 10.65 36.88 -42.50
CA LEU A 275 12.10 36.77 -42.32
C LEU A 275 12.72 35.63 -43.14
N ARG A 276 11.99 34.53 -43.34
CA ARG A 276 12.44 33.40 -44.19
C ARG A 276 12.44 33.79 -45.67
N ASP A 277 11.39 34.46 -46.15
CA ASP A 277 11.30 34.96 -47.53
C ASP A 277 12.46 35.92 -47.85
N VAL A 278 12.75 36.85 -46.93
CA VAL A 278 13.90 37.76 -47.06
C VAL A 278 15.21 36.98 -47.04
N GLY A 279 15.37 35.99 -46.15
CA GLY A 279 16.59 35.19 -46.01
C GLY A 279 16.91 34.28 -47.21
N GLU A 280 15.88 33.83 -47.94
CA GLU A 280 15.98 33.04 -49.17
C GLU A 280 16.13 33.92 -50.43
N GLY A 281 15.85 35.23 -50.33
CA GLY A 281 15.91 36.15 -51.45
C GLY A 281 14.75 35.97 -52.44
N LYS A 282 13.61 35.44 -51.97
CA LYS A 282 12.40 35.33 -52.78
C LYS A 282 11.76 36.71 -52.91
N ASN A 283 11.63 37.20 -54.13
CA ASN A 283 10.83 38.40 -54.38
C ASN A 283 9.35 38.03 -54.32
N LYS A 284 8.53 38.83 -53.62
CA LYS A 284 7.06 38.69 -53.70
C LYS A 284 6.67 38.84 -55.17
N PRO A 285 5.86 37.93 -55.75
CA PRO A 285 5.67 37.81 -57.20
C PRO A 285 5.11 39.06 -57.91
N ASN A 286 4.70 40.10 -57.18
CA ASN A 286 4.18 41.37 -57.72
C ASN A 286 4.90 42.62 -57.18
N ALA A 287 6.01 42.49 -56.44
CA ALA A 287 6.70 43.64 -55.87
C ALA A 287 7.80 44.14 -56.82
N LYS A 288 7.68 45.37 -57.34
CA LYS A 288 8.74 46.11 -58.06
C LYS A 288 9.89 46.56 -57.13
N VAL A 289 10.25 45.73 -56.16
CA VAL A 289 11.24 46.04 -55.14
C VAL A 289 12.54 45.32 -55.49
N ALA A 290 13.66 46.03 -55.38
CA ALA A 290 14.98 45.46 -55.60
C ALA A 290 15.20 44.25 -54.67
N PRO A 291 15.91 43.19 -55.12
CA PRO A 291 16.16 42.02 -54.30
C PRO A 291 16.92 42.41 -53.02
N PRO A 292 16.63 41.76 -51.88
CA PRO A 292 17.25 42.11 -50.61
C PRO A 292 18.77 41.91 -50.67
N SER A 293 19.50 42.85 -50.09
CA SER A 293 20.96 42.86 -50.07
C SER A 293 21.52 41.70 -49.24
N THR A 294 22.77 41.32 -49.49
CA THR A 294 23.44 40.24 -48.72
C THR A 294 23.46 40.54 -47.21
N GLN A 295 23.57 41.81 -46.83
CA GLN A 295 23.53 42.25 -45.43
C GLN A 295 22.14 42.07 -44.82
N GLU A 296 21.08 42.43 -45.53
CA GLU A 296 19.69 42.23 -45.11
C GLU A 296 19.35 40.74 -44.95
N ARG A 297 19.78 39.88 -45.88
CA ARG A 297 19.59 38.42 -45.76
C ARG A 297 20.29 37.86 -44.53
N ARG A 298 21.51 38.33 -44.23
CA ARG A 298 22.26 37.90 -43.05
C ARG A 298 21.62 38.39 -41.74
N ALA A 299 21.10 39.61 -41.74
CA ALA A 299 20.35 40.17 -40.61
C ALA A 299 19.05 39.38 -40.37
N ALA A 300 18.27 39.12 -41.42
CA ALA A 300 17.02 38.34 -41.33
C ALA A 300 17.24 36.92 -40.77
N ARG A 301 18.30 36.23 -41.20
CA ARG A 301 18.67 34.90 -40.65
C ARG A 301 19.05 34.95 -39.16
N ARG A 302 19.75 36.01 -38.74
CA ARG A 302 20.11 36.21 -37.32
C ARG A 302 18.87 36.49 -36.48
N GLU A 303 17.99 37.37 -36.97
CA GLU A 303 16.73 37.69 -36.30
C GLU A 303 15.83 36.46 -36.20
N LEU A 304 15.70 35.67 -37.26
CA LEU A 304 14.94 34.41 -37.24
C LEU A 304 15.48 33.42 -36.19
N LYS A 305 16.80 33.33 -36.05
CA LYS A 305 17.43 32.47 -35.02
C LYS A 305 17.15 33.00 -33.61
N THR A 306 17.18 34.31 -33.40
CA THR A 306 16.83 34.93 -32.12
C THR A 306 15.36 34.70 -31.78
N LEU A 307 14.47 34.93 -32.75
CA LEU A 307 13.02 34.75 -32.64
C LEU A 307 12.66 33.28 -32.33
N ALA A 308 13.28 32.32 -33.02
CA ALA A 308 13.10 30.90 -32.71
C ALA A 308 13.61 30.51 -31.32
N LYS A 309 14.70 31.15 -30.84
CA LYS A 309 15.23 30.91 -29.50
C LYS A 309 14.31 31.47 -28.42
N THR A 310 13.75 32.67 -28.62
CA THR A 310 12.80 33.27 -27.67
C THR A 310 11.51 32.47 -27.59
N GLU A 311 11.01 31.98 -28.72
CA GLU A 311 9.80 31.14 -28.74
C GLU A 311 10.02 29.82 -28.04
N ALA A 312 11.13 29.12 -28.32
CA ALA A 312 11.44 27.86 -27.65
C ALA A 312 11.52 27.99 -26.12
N VAL A 313 12.03 29.12 -25.61
CA VAL A 313 12.03 29.41 -24.16
C VAL A 313 10.62 29.63 -23.64
N SER A 314 9.78 30.37 -24.38
CA SER A 314 8.38 30.60 -24.00
C SER A 314 7.56 29.31 -24.00
N GLU A 315 7.71 28.47 -25.02
CA GLU A 315 7.07 27.16 -25.11
C GLU A 315 7.51 26.23 -23.96
N GLU A 316 8.80 26.24 -23.61
CA GLU A 316 9.31 25.45 -22.47
C GLU A 316 8.70 25.92 -21.13
N GLU A 317 8.57 27.23 -20.93
CA GLU A 317 7.93 27.80 -19.74
C GLU A 317 6.43 27.47 -19.68
N GLN A 318 5.71 27.57 -20.80
CA GLN A 318 4.30 27.20 -20.87
C GLN A 318 4.09 25.71 -20.60
N ALA A 319 4.94 24.84 -21.17
CA ALA A 319 4.90 23.40 -20.92
C ALA A 319 5.15 23.08 -19.43
N LYS A 320 6.06 23.78 -18.76
CA LYS A 320 6.29 23.64 -17.31
C LYS A 320 5.06 24.06 -16.51
N LYS A 321 4.44 25.20 -16.83
CA LYS A 321 3.24 25.69 -16.14
C LYS A 321 2.05 24.73 -16.33
N LEU A 322 1.86 24.21 -17.53
CA LEU A 322 0.81 23.24 -17.82
C LEU A 322 1.03 21.92 -17.04
N ALA A 323 2.27 21.40 -17.03
CA ALA A 323 2.61 20.22 -16.24
C ALA A 323 2.41 20.43 -14.72
N GLU A 324 2.68 21.63 -14.20
CA GLU A 324 2.42 21.98 -12.81
C GLU A 324 0.91 22.02 -12.50
N LEU A 325 0.09 22.57 -13.41
CA LEU A 325 -1.36 22.59 -13.27
C LEU A 325 -1.96 21.18 -13.33
N GLU A 326 -1.53 20.35 -14.29
CA GLU A 326 -1.96 18.95 -14.39
C GLU A 326 -1.61 18.16 -13.11
N LEU A 327 -0.42 18.42 -12.53
CA LEU A 327 -0.02 17.80 -11.27
C LEU A 327 -0.90 18.26 -10.10
N LYS A 328 -1.24 19.56 -10.02
CA LYS A 328 -2.17 20.08 -9.00
C LYS A 328 -3.58 19.50 -9.15
N GLU A 329 -4.11 19.42 -10.36
CA GLU A 329 -5.41 18.78 -10.59
C GLU A 329 -5.40 17.30 -10.18
N GLN A 330 -4.30 16.58 -10.46
CA GLN A 330 -4.14 15.19 -10.00
C GLN A 330 -4.09 15.10 -8.47
N GLU A 331 -3.39 16.01 -7.80
CA GLU A 331 -3.33 16.07 -6.34
C GLU A 331 -4.70 16.38 -5.73
N GLU A 332 -5.46 17.31 -6.31
CA GLU A 332 -6.83 17.63 -5.88
C GLU A 332 -7.78 16.44 -6.07
N LEU A 333 -7.70 15.76 -7.22
CA LEU A 333 -8.47 14.55 -7.48
C LEU A 333 -8.11 13.45 -6.47
N LEU A 334 -6.82 13.25 -6.19
CA LEU A 334 -6.39 12.29 -5.17
C LEU A 334 -6.94 12.68 -3.80
N HIS A 335 -6.82 13.94 -3.40
CA HIS A 335 -7.32 14.43 -2.12
C HIS A 335 -8.85 14.29 -2.00
N SER A 336 -9.59 14.46 -3.09
CA SER A 336 -11.05 14.25 -3.10
C SER A 336 -11.46 12.79 -2.86
N GLN A 337 -10.57 11.84 -3.15
CA GLN A 337 -10.79 10.41 -2.90
C GLN A 337 -10.36 9.96 -1.50
N LEU A 338 -9.67 10.82 -0.75
CA LEU A 338 -9.25 10.51 0.62
C LEU A 338 -10.41 10.74 1.59
N SER A 339 -10.56 9.81 2.51
CA SER A 339 -11.43 10.03 3.66
C SER A 339 -10.74 10.98 4.65
N ASP A 340 -11.52 11.87 5.26
CA ASP A 340 -11.05 12.69 6.39
C ASP A 340 -10.70 11.85 7.64
N THR A 341 -11.04 10.55 7.64
CA THR A 341 -10.80 9.63 8.75
C THR A 341 -9.82 8.53 8.36
N SER A 342 -8.93 8.18 9.29
CA SER A 342 -7.99 7.07 9.13
C SER A 342 -8.72 5.75 8.85
N GLN A 343 -8.23 5.01 7.87
CA GLN A 343 -8.81 3.77 7.40
C GLN A 343 -8.16 2.55 8.07
N PRO A 344 -8.89 1.43 8.21
CA PRO A 344 -8.32 0.18 8.69
C PRO A 344 -7.19 -0.32 7.76
N SER A 345 -6.09 -0.81 8.35
CA SER A 345 -4.85 -1.17 7.66
C SER A 345 -4.37 -2.61 7.88
N LEU A 346 -4.96 -3.36 8.82
CA LEU A 346 -4.53 -4.72 9.15
C LEU A 346 -4.75 -5.68 7.99
N LEU A 347 -5.95 -5.69 7.40
CA LEU A 347 -6.25 -6.57 6.28
C LEU A 347 -5.40 -6.29 5.03
N PRO A 348 -5.31 -5.04 4.51
CA PRO A 348 -4.48 -4.78 3.33
C PRO A 348 -3.00 -5.07 3.58
N LEU A 349 -2.50 -4.84 4.80
CA LEU A 349 -1.14 -5.23 5.16
C LEU A 349 -0.94 -6.75 5.10
N VAL A 350 -1.85 -7.53 5.71
CA VAL A 350 -1.78 -9.00 5.67
C VAL A 350 -1.92 -9.51 4.24
N ASP A 351 -2.85 -8.95 3.47
CA ASP A 351 -3.05 -9.29 2.05
C ASP A 351 -1.77 -9.10 1.25
N PHE A 352 -1.12 -7.95 1.39
CA PHE A 352 0.15 -7.68 0.75
C PHE A 352 1.25 -8.67 1.16
N LEU A 353 1.44 -8.90 2.46
CA LEU A 353 2.48 -9.81 2.95
C LEU A 353 2.26 -11.25 2.52
N VAL A 354 1.01 -11.68 2.45
CA VAL A 354 0.64 -13.06 2.12
C VAL A 354 0.60 -13.26 0.61
N ASN A 355 -0.26 -12.53 -0.09
CA ASN A 355 -0.50 -12.72 -1.51
C ASN A 355 0.66 -12.21 -2.35
N VAL A 356 1.18 -11.02 -2.07
CA VAL A 356 2.23 -10.42 -2.91
C VAL A 356 3.61 -10.93 -2.53
N PHE A 357 4.00 -10.80 -1.26
CA PHE A 357 5.36 -11.11 -0.82
C PHE A 357 5.60 -12.62 -0.59
N GLY A 358 4.76 -13.28 0.20
CA GLY A 358 4.97 -14.67 0.60
C GLY A 358 4.62 -15.69 -0.49
N TRP A 359 3.51 -15.49 -1.20
CA TRP A 359 2.95 -16.46 -2.14
C TRP A 359 3.35 -16.21 -3.59
N ARG A 360 3.06 -15.01 -4.12
CA ARG A 360 3.23 -14.66 -5.54
C ARG A 360 4.68 -14.48 -5.94
N LEU A 361 5.50 -13.81 -5.13
CA LEU A 361 6.88 -13.50 -5.49
C LEU A 361 7.73 -14.74 -5.87
N PRO A 362 7.70 -15.87 -5.12
CA PRO A 362 8.37 -17.10 -5.55
C PRO A 362 7.89 -17.69 -6.88
N GLN A 363 6.67 -17.36 -7.29
CA GLN A 363 6.04 -17.85 -8.52
C GLN A 363 6.16 -16.86 -9.68
N GLU A 364 6.65 -15.64 -9.44
CA GLU A 364 6.79 -14.63 -10.50
C GLU A 364 7.81 -15.08 -11.56
N THR A 365 7.43 -14.83 -12.81
CA THR A 365 8.23 -15.15 -13.99
C THR A 365 8.91 -13.91 -14.54
N CYS A 366 10.04 -14.13 -15.20
CA CYS A 366 10.83 -13.09 -15.82
C CYS A 366 10.10 -12.66 -17.08
N VAL A 367 9.79 -11.38 -17.18
CA VAL A 367 9.00 -10.85 -18.30
C VAL A 367 9.71 -11.01 -19.66
N ALA A 368 11.02 -11.22 -19.68
CA ALA A 368 11.79 -11.39 -20.91
C ALA A 368 12.01 -12.85 -21.35
N CYS A 369 12.02 -13.81 -20.43
CA CYS A 369 12.34 -15.21 -20.74
C CYS A 369 11.33 -16.22 -20.20
N ASP A 370 10.27 -15.76 -19.53
CA ASP A 370 9.17 -16.52 -18.92
C ASP A 370 9.56 -17.59 -17.88
N LYS A 371 10.84 -17.69 -17.53
CA LYS A 371 11.32 -18.56 -16.44
C LYS A 371 11.10 -17.91 -15.09
N ARG A 372 10.97 -18.71 -14.03
CA ARG A 372 10.86 -18.20 -12.65
C ARG A 372 12.04 -17.28 -12.32
N VAL A 373 11.74 -16.11 -11.76
CA VAL A 373 12.76 -15.14 -11.35
C VAL A 373 13.46 -15.64 -10.09
N MET A 374 12.69 -16.17 -9.15
CA MET A 374 13.21 -16.79 -7.95
C MET A 374 13.57 -18.26 -8.23
N PRO A 375 14.77 -18.72 -7.86
CA PRO A 375 15.14 -20.13 -7.98
C PRO A 375 14.32 -20.98 -7.01
N GLU A 376 14.18 -22.29 -7.24
CA GLU A 376 13.41 -23.15 -6.33
C GLU A 376 14.06 -23.30 -4.95
N ASP A 377 15.39 -23.23 -4.90
CA ASP A 377 16.15 -23.24 -3.65
C ASP A 377 16.50 -21.81 -3.19
N PRO A 378 16.02 -21.37 -2.01
CA PRO A 378 16.37 -20.08 -1.42
C PRO A 378 17.87 -19.90 -1.13
N ARG A 379 18.67 -20.97 -1.15
CA ARG A 379 20.12 -20.93 -0.92
C ARG A 379 20.93 -20.76 -2.22
N HIS A 380 20.27 -20.71 -3.37
CA HIS A 380 20.95 -20.60 -4.66
C HIS A 380 21.83 -19.32 -4.76
N PRO A 381 23.02 -19.39 -5.41
CA PRO A 381 23.95 -18.26 -5.51
C PRO A 381 23.34 -16.99 -6.11
N SER A 382 22.40 -17.12 -7.06
CA SER A 382 21.73 -15.97 -7.71
C SER A 382 21.01 -15.01 -6.75
N LEU A 383 20.70 -15.47 -5.54
CA LEU A 383 20.01 -14.68 -4.52
C LEU A 383 20.96 -13.96 -3.55
N ARG A 384 22.23 -14.38 -3.51
CA ARG A 384 23.23 -13.89 -2.55
C ARG A 384 24.32 -13.06 -3.20
N ASP A 385 24.74 -13.47 -4.39
CA ASP A 385 25.80 -12.80 -5.13
C ASP A 385 25.21 -11.63 -5.96
N PRO A 386 25.60 -10.37 -5.64
CA PRO A 386 25.17 -9.21 -6.41
C PRO A 386 25.68 -9.24 -7.86
N ALA A 387 26.75 -9.97 -8.19
CA ALA A 387 27.29 -10.04 -9.54
C ALA A 387 26.62 -11.14 -10.40
N HIS A 388 25.75 -11.96 -9.82
CA HIS A 388 25.17 -13.09 -10.51
C HIS A 388 24.23 -12.65 -11.65
N LYS A 389 24.37 -13.29 -12.82
CA LYS A 389 23.59 -12.97 -14.04
C LYS A 389 22.09 -13.16 -13.87
N GLU A 390 21.70 -14.18 -13.12
CA GLU A 390 20.29 -14.52 -12.87
C GLU A 390 19.72 -13.88 -11.59
N ARG A 391 20.38 -12.84 -11.03
CA ARG A 391 19.84 -12.20 -9.82
C ARG A 391 18.46 -11.56 -10.10
N PRO A 392 17.47 -11.75 -9.22
CA PRO A 392 16.16 -11.09 -9.31
C PRO A 392 16.29 -9.57 -9.30
N THR A 393 15.81 -8.92 -10.35
CA THR A 393 15.83 -7.46 -10.47
C THR A 393 14.43 -6.96 -10.76
N ARG A 394 13.93 -6.00 -9.98
CA ARG A 394 12.61 -5.38 -10.16
C ARG A 394 12.80 -4.04 -10.86
N VAL A 395 12.09 -3.82 -11.97
CA VAL A 395 12.11 -2.55 -12.71
C VAL A 395 11.08 -1.57 -12.13
N PHE A 396 11.16 -0.29 -12.51
CA PHE A 396 10.26 0.74 -11.98
C PHE A 396 8.77 0.47 -12.24
N CYS A 397 8.41 -0.21 -13.33
CA CYS A 397 7.01 -0.60 -13.59
C CYS A 397 6.51 -1.76 -12.70
N GLY A 398 7.31 -2.20 -11.71
CA GLY A 398 6.95 -3.20 -10.71
C GLY A 398 7.20 -4.66 -11.13
N HIS A 399 7.53 -4.92 -12.40
CA HIS A 399 7.77 -6.25 -12.93
C HIS A 399 9.17 -6.77 -12.62
N TRP A 400 9.33 -8.09 -12.64
CA TRP A 400 10.58 -8.76 -12.32
C TRP A 400 11.27 -9.30 -13.58
N PHE A 401 12.60 -9.20 -13.58
CA PHE A 401 13.48 -9.70 -14.61
C PHE A 401 14.69 -10.38 -13.96
N HIS A 402 15.32 -11.33 -14.65
CA HIS A 402 16.70 -11.68 -14.36
C HIS A 402 17.61 -10.53 -14.80
N TYR A 403 18.66 -10.24 -14.04
CA TYR A 403 19.56 -9.11 -14.35
C TYR A 403 20.14 -9.15 -15.76
N ASP A 404 20.57 -10.33 -16.25
CA ASP A 404 21.10 -10.46 -17.60
C ASP A 404 20.02 -10.28 -18.68
N CYS A 405 18.80 -10.77 -18.43
CA CYS A 405 17.66 -10.55 -19.30
C CYS A 405 17.32 -9.06 -19.40
N LEU A 406 17.32 -8.35 -18.26
CA LEU A 406 17.09 -6.91 -18.22
C LEU A 406 18.21 -6.14 -18.95
N ARG A 407 19.47 -6.56 -18.76
CA ARG A 407 20.62 -5.99 -19.46
C ARG A 407 20.45 -6.09 -20.97
N VAL A 408 20.14 -7.28 -21.48
CA VAL A 408 19.87 -7.51 -22.91
C VAL A 408 18.69 -6.66 -23.37
N TRP A 409 17.60 -6.64 -22.60
CA TRP A 409 16.40 -5.87 -22.92
C TRP A 409 16.68 -4.37 -23.07
N MET A 410 17.51 -3.79 -22.20
CA MET A 410 17.81 -2.36 -22.19
C MET A 410 18.97 -1.94 -23.11
N THR A 411 19.94 -2.82 -23.35
CA THR A 411 21.19 -2.47 -24.08
C THR A 411 21.22 -2.93 -25.53
N GLU A 412 20.23 -3.71 -25.97
CA GLU A 412 20.13 -4.15 -27.37
C GLU A 412 18.96 -3.48 -28.09
N PRO A 413 19.14 -3.11 -29.37
CA PRO A 413 18.09 -2.47 -30.15
C PRO A 413 16.86 -3.40 -30.32
N PRO A 414 15.65 -2.84 -30.47
CA PRO A 414 15.31 -1.42 -30.39
C PRO A 414 15.44 -0.85 -28.97
N PHE A 415 16.01 0.34 -28.78
CA PHE A 415 16.18 0.93 -27.44
C PHE A 415 14.86 1.47 -26.88
N ALA A 416 14.82 1.71 -25.57
CA ALA A 416 13.64 2.26 -24.88
C ALA A 416 12.36 1.42 -25.03
N LYS A 417 12.51 0.08 -25.01
CA LYS A 417 11.39 -0.87 -25.08
C LYS A 417 10.42 -0.69 -23.90
N ASP A 418 9.15 -0.86 -24.22
CA ASP A 418 8.09 -0.97 -23.22
C ASP A 418 8.07 -2.36 -22.60
N CYS A 419 7.61 -2.44 -21.37
CA CYS A 419 7.39 -3.71 -20.68
C CYS A 419 6.27 -4.46 -21.41
N PRO A 420 6.46 -5.70 -21.88
CA PRO A 420 5.42 -6.41 -22.64
C PRO A 420 4.20 -6.78 -21.77
N ARG A 421 4.32 -6.74 -20.43
CA ARG A 421 3.20 -7.04 -19.52
C ARG A 421 2.30 -5.83 -19.24
N CYS A 422 2.86 -4.62 -19.18
CA CYS A 422 2.09 -3.42 -18.80
C CYS A 422 2.18 -2.24 -19.79
N GLY A 423 2.95 -2.35 -20.87
CA GLY A 423 3.10 -1.29 -21.87
C GLY A 423 3.86 -0.05 -21.39
N HIS A 424 4.28 0.00 -20.12
CA HIS A 424 5.09 1.10 -19.62
C HIS A 424 6.56 0.93 -19.99
N ARG A 425 7.21 2.03 -20.38
CA ARG A 425 8.65 2.06 -20.64
C ARG A 425 9.44 1.51 -19.46
N VAL A 426 10.37 0.61 -19.75
CA VAL A 426 11.21 -0.01 -18.72
C VAL A 426 12.29 0.98 -18.29
N TYR A 427 12.38 1.21 -16.98
CA TYR A 427 13.43 2.00 -16.35
C TYR A 427 14.09 1.19 -15.25
N HIS A 428 15.40 1.41 -15.05
CA HIS A 428 16.17 0.90 -13.92
C HIS A 428 17.37 1.81 -13.62
N PRO A 429 17.76 2.03 -12.33
CA PRO A 429 18.83 2.97 -11.98
C PRO A 429 20.20 2.62 -12.57
N ASP A 430 20.51 1.34 -12.74
CA ASP A 430 21.82 0.86 -13.20
C ASP A 430 22.12 1.17 -14.69
N TRP A 431 21.15 1.68 -15.47
CA TRP A 431 21.31 1.94 -16.90
C TRP A 431 20.89 3.37 -17.31
N PRO A 432 21.57 3.96 -18.31
CA PRO A 432 21.23 5.30 -18.79
C PRO A 432 19.84 5.33 -19.43
N GLN A 433 19.11 6.42 -19.16
CA GLN A 433 17.73 6.57 -19.63
C GLN A 433 17.61 7.12 -21.05
N GLU A 434 18.66 7.78 -21.55
CA GLU A 434 18.66 8.41 -22.86
C GLU A 434 18.94 7.39 -23.98
N PRO A 435 18.02 7.20 -24.94
CA PRO A 435 18.23 6.27 -26.05
C PRO A 435 19.49 6.56 -26.86
N LYS A 436 19.82 7.85 -27.06
CA LYS A 436 21.02 8.28 -27.80
C LYS A 436 22.32 7.78 -27.17
N GLN A 437 22.38 7.73 -25.84
CA GLN A 437 23.57 7.22 -25.13
C GLN A 437 23.70 5.70 -25.31
N LEU A 438 22.57 4.99 -25.27
CA LEU A 438 22.52 3.54 -25.52
C LEU A 438 22.88 3.21 -26.97
N GLU A 439 22.37 3.99 -27.94
CA GLU A 439 22.70 3.87 -29.36
C GLU A 439 24.19 4.04 -29.61
N LYS A 440 24.79 5.10 -29.04
CA LYS A 440 26.24 5.36 -29.17
C LYS A 440 27.06 4.23 -28.54
N ALA A 441 26.68 3.77 -27.34
CA ALA A 441 27.37 2.68 -26.66
C ALA A 441 27.28 1.36 -27.45
N TRP A 442 26.10 1.07 -28.02
CA TRP A 442 25.89 -0.11 -28.84
C TRP A 442 26.66 -0.02 -30.17
N ALA A 443 26.65 1.12 -30.85
CA ALA A 443 27.42 1.35 -32.07
C ALA A 443 28.93 1.16 -31.83
N ASN A 444 29.46 1.70 -30.73
CA ASN A 444 30.86 1.49 -30.34
C ASN A 444 31.16 0.00 -30.03
N ARG A 445 30.24 -0.69 -29.36
CA ARG A 445 30.38 -2.13 -29.08
C ARG A 445 30.37 -2.97 -30.35
N GLN A 446 29.53 -2.62 -31.33
CA GLN A 446 29.48 -3.27 -32.63
C GLN A 446 30.75 -3.01 -33.45
N ALA A 447 31.24 -1.76 -33.48
CA ALA A 447 32.50 -1.40 -34.13
C ALA A 447 33.67 -2.22 -33.56
N LYS A 448 33.83 -2.24 -32.23
CA LYS A 448 34.86 -3.05 -31.56
C LYS A 448 34.73 -4.55 -31.84
N ARG A 449 33.50 -5.07 -31.95
CA ARG A 449 33.26 -6.48 -32.30
C ARG A 449 33.71 -6.79 -33.73
N ARG A 450 33.52 -5.85 -34.68
CA ARG A 450 34.00 -5.99 -36.06
C ARG A 450 35.53 -5.95 -36.12
N GLU A 451 36.16 -4.99 -35.46
CA GLU A 451 37.63 -4.89 -35.37
C GLU A 451 38.24 -6.19 -34.81
N VAL A 452 37.71 -6.73 -33.72
CA VAL A 452 38.19 -8.00 -33.15
C VAL A 452 37.95 -9.18 -34.10
N GLY A 453 36.82 -9.17 -34.83
CA GLY A 453 36.52 -10.15 -35.87
C GLY A 453 37.55 -10.11 -37.01
N GLU A 454 37.82 -8.92 -37.53
CA GLU A 454 38.82 -8.68 -38.59
C GLU A 454 40.22 -9.11 -38.15
N VAL A 455 40.61 -8.82 -36.90
CA VAL A 455 41.88 -9.28 -36.33
C VAL A 455 41.92 -10.81 -36.24
N ARG A 456 40.86 -11.46 -35.76
CA ARG A 456 40.79 -12.93 -35.70
C ARG A 456 40.83 -13.55 -37.09
N ASP A 457 40.15 -12.96 -38.05
CA ASP A 457 40.11 -13.45 -39.43
C ASP A 457 41.49 -13.27 -40.07
N PHE A 458 42.18 -12.15 -39.84
CA PHE A 458 43.56 -11.93 -40.24
C PHE A 458 44.50 -13.04 -39.70
N PHE A 459 44.42 -13.38 -38.41
CA PHE A 459 45.24 -14.45 -37.81
C PHE A 459 44.82 -15.89 -38.18
N THR A 460 43.62 -16.10 -38.71
CA THR A 460 43.16 -17.45 -39.12
C THR A 460 43.41 -17.76 -40.59
N VAL A 461 43.66 -16.74 -41.43
CA VAL A 461 44.08 -16.93 -42.83
C VAL A 461 45.49 -17.54 -42.91
N ASP A 462 46.39 -17.24 -41.96
CA ASP A 462 47.74 -17.81 -41.91
C ASP A 462 47.78 -19.31 -41.57
N ALA A 463 46.82 -19.82 -40.81
CA ALA A 463 46.77 -21.25 -40.46
C ALA A 463 46.43 -22.16 -41.65
N ARG A 464 45.77 -21.63 -42.70
CA ARG A 464 45.50 -22.39 -43.94
C ARG A 464 46.70 -22.39 -44.90
N PHE A 465 47.67 -21.49 -44.75
CA PHE A 465 48.88 -21.49 -45.56
C PHE A 465 49.99 -22.40 -45.00
N GLN A 466 49.95 -22.76 -43.71
CA GLN A 466 50.94 -23.66 -43.11
C GLN A 466 50.66 -25.17 -43.29
N THR A 467 49.51 -25.58 -43.84
CA THR A 467 49.23 -26.99 -44.18
C THR A 467 49.45 -27.32 -45.65
N GLY A 468 49.92 -26.35 -46.45
CA GLY A 468 50.21 -26.50 -47.88
C GLY A 468 51.69 -26.71 -48.22
N VAL A 469 52.44 -27.46 -47.40
CA VAL A 469 53.80 -27.91 -47.76
C VAL A 469 53.90 -29.44 -47.63
N GLY A 470 53.64 -30.10 -48.75
CA GLY A 470 54.31 -31.30 -49.24
C GLY A 470 54.55 -32.47 -48.28
N ARG A 471 53.65 -33.45 -48.31
CA ARG A 471 54.08 -34.85 -48.41
C ARG A 471 53.70 -35.34 -49.79
N GLY A 472 54.72 -35.53 -50.63
CA GLY A 472 54.61 -36.27 -51.86
C GLY A 472 54.41 -37.74 -51.52
N ASP A 473 53.27 -38.27 -51.93
CA ASP A 473 53.10 -39.69 -52.16
C ASP A 473 53.49 -39.95 -53.61
N ASP A 474 54.61 -40.66 -53.80
CA ASP A 474 54.85 -41.49 -54.98
C ASP A 474 56.08 -42.37 -54.73
N PHE A 475 55.84 -43.59 -54.27
CA PHE A 475 56.55 -44.80 -54.72
C PHE A 475 55.64 -46.01 -54.42
N GLY A 476 55.19 -46.66 -55.50
CA GLY A 476 54.49 -47.96 -55.45
C GLY A 476 55.37 -49.08 -54.88
N ALA A 477 55.01 -50.35 -54.90
CA ALA A 477 53.97 -51.09 -55.58
C ALA A 477 53.94 -52.52 -54.99
N PHE A 478 53.00 -53.33 -55.49
CA PHE A 478 52.99 -54.80 -55.55
C PHE A 478 52.58 -55.63 -54.33
N SER A 479 51.62 -56.52 -54.66
CA SER A 479 51.10 -57.74 -54.00
C SER A 479 49.88 -57.57 -53.11
#